data_AF-A0A818W2R4-F1
#
_entry.id   AF-A0A818W2R4-F1
#
_cell.length_a   1.000
_cell.length_b   1.000
_cell.length_c   1.000
_cell.angle_alpha   90.00
_cell.angle_beta   90.00
_cell.angle_gamma   90.00
#
_symmetry.space_group_name_H-M   'P 1'
#
loop_
_entity.id
_entity.type
_entity.pdbx_description
1 polymer ?
#
loop_
_entity_poly.entity_id
_entity_poly.type
_entity_poly.pdbx_seq_one_letter_code
_entity_poly.pdbx_strand_id
1 'polypeptide(L)'
;MGLCLASSLISRRDFVPYDQLVRYKWWFRHGYMSSTGQCFDIGSATSQSLREFERRQQLFATKYQISLDQLDYLSDPDLLMEFDVKCSEIGVAGNGALMRLAPVPLFFYRHPIDAVELSGISAVITHGDAKAYDACRYYGALIVATLRGETKAELLDDNFYLNHESWFNNKPLTQEVMDVARGSYKKAGGYRDGIRGKGYIVSALEAALWAFHYDENSFEKGVLDAVNLGDDTDTTAAIYGQLAGTYYGYNKLPEKWIQQIYARNFITCVCKWIVYEGEIWQPKVVILRRSTSNSHSHSNIPSQSESILSSKSDSRSAHLYTSTPTVEVLPPSKSRVKKTIRSSEEVLLSTHRTVLAAESKSSSKSKATTAMYDYSSETGSTINGTSGSDYYGVEVSIYHDGSRSNYGEAAPSVRVHVTPHGFSCTIACGSNNAARLRHNPFSSDRKELSSANNGPIYRIRLIYH
;
A
#
# COMPACT_ATOMS: atom_id res chain seq x y z
N MET A 1 -0.04 9.84 7.37
CA MET A 1 1.03 9.09 6.66
C MET A 1 0.74 7.60 6.44
N GLY A 2 0.28 6.82 7.43
CA GLY A 2 -0.03 5.39 7.20
C GLY A 2 -1.00 5.14 6.03
N LEU A 3 -2.05 5.98 5.90
CA LEU A 3 -2.95 5.93 4.74
C LEU A 3 -2.29 6.29 3.40
N CYS A 4 -1.30 7.19 3.39
CA CYS A 4 -0.53 7.52 2.19
C CYS A 4 0.30 6.32 1.73
N LEU A 5 0.93 5.60 2.67
CA LEU A 5 1.69 4.39 2.41
C LEU A 5 0.79 3.26 1.89
N ALA A 6 -0.36 3.05 2.54
CA ALA A 6 -1.39 2.13 2.08
C ALA A 6 -1.85 2.44 0.65
N SER A 7 -2.15 3.71 0.37
CA SER A 7 -2.55 4.18 -0.95
C SER A 7 -1.48 3.91 -2.00
N SER A 8 -0.20 4.14 -1.67
CA SER A 8 0.91 3.85 -2.58
C SER A 8 0.98 2.36 -2.93
N LEU A 9 0.96 1.50 -1.92
CA LEU A 9 0.99 0.04 -2.09
C LEU A 9 -0.17 -0.47 -2.94
N ILE A 10 -1.39 -0.02 -2.65
CA ILE A 10 -2.60 -0.42 -3.40
C ILE A 10 -2.53 0.07 -4.86
N SER A 11 -2.23 1.36 -5.08
CA SER A 11 -2.22 1.94 -6.43
C SER A 11 -1.10 1.37 -7.29
N ARG A 12 0.08 1.12 -6.71
CA ARG A 12 1.24 0.59 -7.44
C ARG A 12 1.25 -0.93 -7.54
N ARG A 13 0.42 -1.60 -6.71
CA ARG A 13 0.42 -3.06 -6.52
C ARG A 13 1.82 -3.61 -6.23
N ASP A 14 2.63 -2.80 -5.58
CA ASP A 14 4.03 -3.05 -5.31
C ASP A 14 4.56 -1.98 -4.35
N PHE A 15 5.75 -2.20 -3.81
CA PHE A 15 6.44 -1.17 -3.04
C PHE A 15 7.27 -0.29 -3.97
N VAL A 16 6.84 0.97 -4.16
CA VAL A 16 7.57 1.97 -4.96
C VAL A 16 7.94 3.14 -4.05
N PRO A 17 9.19 3.22 -3.55
CA PRO A 17 9.62 4.26 -2.60
C PRO A 17 9.37 5.69 -3.09
N TYR A 18 9.50 5.90 -4.41
CA TYR A 18 9.22 7.18 -5.03
C TYR A 18 7.75 7.59 -4.88
N ASP A 19 6.81 6.70 -5.17
CA ASP A 19 5.37 6.98 -5.04
C ASP A 19 4.98 7.15 -3.57
N GLN A 20 5.64 6.45 -2.64
CA GLN A 20 5.48 6.70 -1.20
C GLN A 20 5.84 8.16 -0.85
N LEU A 21 6.96 8.70 -1.35
CA LEU A 21 7.34 10.11 -1.15
C LEU A 21 6.36 11.07 -1.83
N VAL A 22 5.87 10.74 -3.03
CA VAL A 22 4.83 11.53 -3.71
C VAL A 22 3.56 11.62 -2.85
N ARG A 23 3.07 10.49 -2.32
CA ARG A 23 1.87 10.46 -1.48
C ARG A 23 2.08 11.22 -0.16
N TYR A 24 3.28 11.19 0.41
CA TYR A 24 3.63 12.01 1.58
C TYR A 24 3.73 13.50 1.23
N LYS A 25 4.25 13.85 0.05
CA LYS A 25 4.26 15.23 -0.47
C LYS A 25 2.84 15.76 -0.64
N TRP A 26 1.93 14.98 -1.21
CA TRP A 26 0.53 15.37 -1.34
C TRP A 26 -0.14 15.60 0.00
N TRP A 27 0.16 14.78 1.00
CA TRP A 27 -0.30 15.03 2.37
C TRP A 27 0.27 16.34 2.91
N PHE A 28 1.59 16.53 2.79
CA PHE A 28 2.30 17.70 3.28
C PHE A 28 1.80 19.02 2.65
N ARG A 29 1.53 19.03 1.34
CA ARG A 29 1.14 20.23 0.60
C ARG A 29 -0.36 20.46 0.51
N HIS A 30 -1.15 19.40 0.48
CA HIS A 30 -2.58 19.48 0.14
C HIS A 30 -3.50 18.77 1.14
N GLY A 31 -2.98 18.22 2.24
CA GLY A 31 -3.79 17.51 3.21
C GLY A 31 -4.34 16.17 2.70
N TYR A 32 -3.77 15.60 1.63
CA TYR A 32 -4.15 14.29 1.13
C TYR A 32 -4.15 13.24 2.25
N MET A 33 -5.27 12.52 2.42
CA MET A 33 -5.47 11.52 3.49
C MET A 33 -5.38 12.09 4.93
N SER A 34 -5.57 13.39 5.11
CA SER A 34 -5.66 14.03 6.43
C SER A 34 -7.07 13.92 7.03
N SER A 35 -7.15 13.82 8.35
CA SER A 35 -8.42 13.89 9.10
C SER A 35 -9.01 15.29 9.18
N THR A 36 -8.21 16.33 8.95
CA THR A 36 -8.62 17.75 9.02
C THR A 36 -8.75 18.41 7.66
N GLY A 37 -8.46 17.67 6.58
CA GLY A 37 -8.36 18.23 5.22
C GLY A 37 -7.09 19.06 4.96
N GLN A 38 -6.21 19.23 5.94
CA GLN A 38 -4.93 19.92 5.81
C GLN A 38 -3.79 19.13 6.47
N CYS A 39 -2.54 19.40 6.10
CA CYS A 39 -1.40 18.85 6.83
C CYS A 39 -1.33 19.47 8.23
N PHE A 40 -1.28 18.65 9.27
CA PHE A 40 -0.98 19.05 10.63
C PHE A 40 -0.04 18.01 11.26
N ASP A 41 0.67 18.43 12.30
CA ASP A 41 1.53 17.55 13.11
C ASP A 41 2.63 16.80 12.32
N ILE A 42 3.22 17.50 11.35
CA ILE A 42 4.37 16.97 10.61
C ILE A 42 5.67 17.20 11.40
N GLY A 43 6.37 16.10 11.73
CA GLY A 43 7.67 16.16 12.39
C GLY A 43 8.78 16.78 11.50
N SER A 44 9.80 17.34 12.15
CA SER A 44 10.92 18.02 11.47
C SER A 44 11.62 17.14 10.44
N ALA A 45 12.02 15.92 10.83
CA ALA A 45 12.67 14.92 9.98
C ALA A 45 11.89 14.64 8.69
N THR A 46 10.58 14.41 8.81
CA THR A 46 9.71 14.15 7.66
C THR A 46 9.60 15.40 6.79
N SER A 47 9.35 16.57 7.37
CA SER A 47 9.22 17.81 6.61
C SER A 47 10.51 18.18 5.85
N GLN A 48 11.68 17.93 6.42
CA GLN A 48 12.98 18.16 5.78
C GLN A 48 13.19 17.18 4.62
N SER A 49 12.92 15.89 4.84
CA SER A 49 13.03 14.86 3.79
C SER A 49 12.10 15.15 2.61
N LEU A 50 10.88 15.64 2.85
CA LEU A 50 9.94 15.98 1.77
C LEU A 50 10.35 17.24 1.00
N ARG A 51 10.93 18.24 1.67
CA ARG A 51 11.50 19.41 0.97
C ARG A 51 12.71 19.01 0.12
N GLU A 52 13.54 18.11 0.61
CA GLU A 52 14.66 17.57 -0.15
C GLU A 52 14.18 16.74 -1.35
N PHE A 53 13.12 15.94 -1.17
CA PHE A 53 12.47 15.22 -2.27
C PHE A 53 11.96 16.18 -3.36
N GLU A 54 11.27 17.25 -2.98
CA GLU A 54 10.79 18.28 -3.92
C GLU A 54 11.96 18.96 -4.66
N ARG A 55 13.04 19.31 -3.95
CA ARG A 55 14.25 19.87 -4.56
C ARG A 55 14.87 18.90 -5.58
N ARG A 56 14.94 17.61 -5.25
CA ARG A 56 15.42 16.57 -6.17
C ARG A 56 14.49 16.38 -7.36
N GLN A 57 13.16 16.44 -7.18
CA GLN A 57 12.20 16.43 -8.29
C GLN A 57 12.45 17.58 -9.26
N GLN A 58 12.74 18.80 -8.77
CA GLN A 58 13.06 19.96 -9.64
C GLN A 58 14.34 19.75 -10.47
N LEU A 59 15.39 19.22 -9.86
CA LEU A 59 16.63 18.89 -10.57
C LEU A 59 16.41 17.77 -11.60
N PHE A 60 15.64 16.75 -11.23
CA PHE A 60 15.32 15.62 -12.09
C PHE A 60 14.48 16.06 -13.29
N ALA A 61 13.44 16.88 -13.07
CA ALA A 61 12.62 17.50 -14.13
C ALA A 61 13.50 18.22 -15.16
N THR A 62 14.45 19.02 -14.68
CA THR A 62 15.38 19.76 -15.56
C THR A 62 16.30 18.82 -16.34
N LYS A 63 16.87 17.81 -15.68
CA LYS A 63 17.81 16.86 -16.30
C LYS A 63 17.18 16.05 -17.43
N TYR A 64 15.95 15.55 -17.22
CA TYR A 64 15.26 14.69 -18.17
C TYR A 64 14.22 15.42 -19.03
N GLN A 65 14.10 16.74 -18.89
CA GLN A 65 13.13 17.57 -19.62
C GLN A 65 11.68 17.10 -19.43
N ILE A 66 11.35 16.72 -18.19
CA ILE A 66 10.01 16.26 -17.78
C ILE A 66 9.33 17.39 -17.00
N SER A 67 8.06 17.65 -17.26
CA SER A 67 7.31 18.66 -16.49
C SER A 67 7.10 18.20 -15.04
N LEU A 68 7.08 19.15 -14.09
CA LEU A 68 6.90 18.81 -12.66
C LEU A 68 5.58 18.10 -12.37
N ASP A 69 4.51 18.48 -13.08
CA ASP A 69 3.18 17.88 -12.90
C ASP A 69 3.14 16.40 -13.32
N GLN A 70 4.03 15.98 -14.22
CA GLN A 70 4.16 14.59 -14.65
C GLN A 70 4.99 13.74 -13.68
N LEU A 71 5.91 14.35 -12.92
CA LEU A 71 6.81 13.59 -12.06
C LEU A 71 6.09 12.85 -10.93
N ASP A 72 4.98 13.37 -10.42
CA ASP A 72 4.20 12.69 -9.39
C ASP A 72 3.55 11.39 -9.88
N TYR A 73 3.46 11.20 -11.18
CA TYR A 73 2.90 10.02 -11.83
C TYR A 73 3.96 9.19 -12.55
N LEU A 74 5.25 9.43 -12.25
CA LEU A 74 6.37 8.72 -12.89
C LEU A 74 6.22 7.20 -12.68
N SER A 75 6.16 6.47 -13.80
CA SER A 75 6.01 5.02 -13.81
C SER A 75 7.09 4.30 -14.60
N ASP A 76 7.94 5.05 -15.31
CA ASP A 76 9.06 4.51 -16.07
C ASP A 76 10.09 3.85 -15.13
N PRO A 77 10.37 2.54 -15.27
CA PRO A 77 11.25 1.83 -14.34
C PRO A 77 12.68 2.36 -14.32
N ASP A 78 13.23 2.77 -15.47
CA ASP A 78 14.62 3.22 -15.57
C ASP A 78 14.76 4.58 -14.89
N LEU A 79 13.82 5.50 -15.14
CA LEU A 79 13.81 6.80 -14.46
C LEU A 79 13.56 6.69 -12.96
N LEU A 80 12.69 5.76 -12.53
CA LEU A 80 12.46 5.49 -11.11
C LEU A 80 13.72 4.94 -10.42
N MET A 81 14.51 4.11 -11.10
CA MET A 81 15.77 3.60 -10.58
C MET A 81 16.86 4.68 -10.48
N GLU A 82 16.85 5.67 -11.37
CA GLU A 82 17.82 6.77 -11.36
C GLU A 82 17.51 7.84 -10.30
N PHE A 83 16.27 7.90 -9.79
CA PHE A 83 15.90 8.86 -8.76
C PHE A 83 16.36 8.39 -7.36
N ASP A 84 17.25 9.16 -6.72
CA ASP A 84 17.65 8.87 -5.34
C ASP A 84 16.54 9.29 -4.34
N VAL A 85 15.83 8.28 -3.84
CA VAL A 85 14.74 8.42 -2.87
C VAL A 85 15.21 8.58 -1.42
N LYS A 86 16.51 8.44 -1.11
CA LYS A 86 17.05 8.62 0.25
C LYS A 86 17.20 10.11 0.58
N CYS A 87 16.06 10.75 0.82
CA CYS A 87 15.96 12.20 1.02
C CYS A 87 16.23 12.64 2.46
N SER A 88 16.38 11.70 3.40
CA SER A 88 16.74 12.00 4.78
C SER A 88 18.24 12.17 4.94
N GLU A 89 18.63 13.08 5.83
CA GLU A 89 20.00 13.14 6.34
C GLU A 89 20.34 11.85 7.13
N ILE A 90 21.65 11.54 7.17
CA ILE A 90 22.19 10.41 7.92
C ILE A 90 22.06 10.69 9.43
N GLY A 91 21.66 9.67 10.20
CA GLY A 91 21.57 9.77 11.66
C GLY A 91 20.22 10.28 12.19
N VAL A 92 19.24 10.50 11.31
CA VAL A 92 17.88 10.90 11.68
C VAL A 92 17.10 9.70 12.22
N ALA A 93 17.08 9.55 13.55
CA ALA A 93 16.49 8.40 14.27
C ALA A 93 15.13 8.71 14.95
N GLY A 94 14.30 9.55 14.32
CA GLY A 94 12.95 9.85 14.78
C GLY A 94 11.98 8.65 14.66
N ASN A 95 10.97 8.58 15.52
CA ASN A 95 9.99 7.49 15.56
C ASN A 95 8.93 7.52 14.44
N GLY A 96 8.88 8.57 13.63
CA GLY A 96 7.86 8.79 12.60
C GLY A 96 7.82 7.75 11.48
N ALA A 97 8.83 6.90 11.37
CA ALA A 97 8.82 5.73 10.50
C ALA A 97 8.01 4.54 11.08
N LEU A 98 8.08 4.30 12.40
CA LEU A 98 7.36 3.21 13.06
C LEU A 98 5.85 3.49 13.14
N MET A 99 5.44 4.73 13.44
CA MET A 99 4.03 5.08 13.64
C MET A 99 3.14 4.89 12.40
N ARG A 100 3.73 4.67 11.22
CA ARG A 100 3.03 4.52 9.94
C ARG A 100 3.24 3.16 9.27
N LEU A 101 3.92 2.23 9.93
CA LEU A 101 4.56 1.09 9.28
C LEU A 101 3.59 0.03 8.74
N ALA A 102 2.51 -0.27 9.48
CA ALA A 102 1.63 -1.42 9.29
C ALA A 102 1.22 -1.76 7.85
N PRO A 103 0.94 -0.80 6.94
CA PRO A 103 0.59 -1.14 5.56
C PRO A 103 1.59 -2.06 4.85
N VAL A 104 2.90 -1.92 5.12
CA VAL A 104 3.94 -2.73 4.47
C VAL A 104 3.86 -4.20 4.91
N PRO A 105 4.01 -4.57 6.19
CA PRO A 105 3.91 -5.96 6.61
C PRO A 105 2.52 -6.56 6.37
N LEU A 106 1.45 -5.76 6.37
CA LEU A 106 0.11 -6.23 5.99
C LEU A 106 0.02 -6.61 4.52
N PHE A 107 0.65 -5.84 3.62
CA PHE A 107 0.64 -6.12 2.19
C PHE A 107 1.51 -7.33 1.84
N PHE A 108 2.70 -7.44 2.43
CA PHE A 108 3.67 -8.48 2.08
C PHE A 108 3.65 -9.70 3.02
N TYR A 109 2.62 -9.89 3.85
CA TYR A 109 2.62 -10.89 4.94
C TYR A 109 2.88 -12.35 4.50
N ARG A 110 2.57 -12.69 3.23
CA ARG A 110 2.84 -14.02 2.65
C ARG A 110 4.31 -14.23 2.27
N HIS A 111 5.10 -13.16 2.23
CA HIS A 111 6.50 -13.12 1.84
C HIS A 111 7.32 -12.43 2.94
N PRO A 112 7.63 -13.11 4.06
CA PRO A 112 8.20 -12.48 5.25
C PRO A 112 9.53 -11.75 4.99
N ILE A 113 10.38 -12.28 4.10
CA ILE A 113 11.66 -11.65 3.74
C ILE A 113 11.41 -10.26 3.12
N ASP A 114 10.49 -10.16 2.17
CA ASP A 114 10.11 -8.89 1.53
C ASP A 114 9.43 -7.96 2.55
N ALA A 115 8.50 -8.47 3.35
CA ALA A 115 7.81 -7.68 4.36
C ALA A 115 8.78 -7.02 5.34
N VAL A 116 9.79 -7.75 5.81
CA VAL A 116 10.81 -7.25 6.74
C VAL A 116 11.72 -6.24 6.04
N GLU A 117 12.31 -6.59 4.90
CA GLU A 117 13.23 -5.69 4.18
C GLU A 117 12.54 -4.37 3.76
N LEU A 118 11.35 -4.46 3.17
CA LEU A 118 10.60 -3.29 2.71
C LEU A 118 10.10 -2.43 3.89
N SER A 119 9.90 -3.02 5.07
CA SER A 119 9.62 -2.25 6.29
C SER A 119 10.78 -1.32 6.65
N GLY A 120 12.02 -1.83 6.54
CA GLY A 120 13.22 -1.02 6.72
C GLY A 120 13.39 0.05 5.63
N ILE A 121 13.19 -0.32 4.36
CA ILE A 121 13.34 0.62 3.24
C ILE A 121 12.32 1.77 3.34
N SER A 122 11.08 1.48 3.75
CA SER A 122 10.03 2.47 3.98
C SER A 122 10.38 3.52 5.05
N ALA A 123 11.27 3.16 5.99
CA ALA A 123 11.76 4.08 7.02
C ALA A 123 12.77 5.08 6.46
N VAL A 124 13.83 4.56 5.83
CA VAL A 124 15.07 5.31 5.51
C VAL A 124 14.90 6.43 4.50
N ILE A 125 13.82 6.40 3.70
CA ILE A 125 13.50 7.50 2.77
C ILE A 125 13.16 8.81 3.49
N THR A 126 12.85 8.76 4.80
CA THR A 126 12.54 9.93 5.64
C THR A 126 13.28 9.97 6.98
N HIS A 127 13.91 8.86 7.38
CA HIS A 127 14.61 8.70 8.66
C HIS A 127 15.90 7.91 8.42
N GLY A 128 16.96 8.60 8.02
CA GLY A 128 18.21 8.05 7.48
C GLY A 128 19.17 7.44 8.50
N ASP A 129 18.67 6.92 9.62
CA ASP A 129 19.45 6.21 10.62
C ASP A 129 19.26 4.69 10.50
N ALA A 130 20.33 3.91 10.71
CA ALA A 130 20.28 2.46 10.73
C ALA A 130 19.31 1.91 11.79
N LYS A 131 19.14 2.60 12.92
CA LYS A 131 18.17 2.24 13.96
C LYS A 131 16.73 2.39 13.47
N ALA A 132 16.45 3.35 12.60
CA ALA A 132 15.12 3.48 12.00
C ALA A 132 14.84 2.34 11.01
N TYR A 133 15.83 1.98 10.20
CA TYR A 133 15.77 0.82 9.32
C TYR A 133 15.51 -0.48 10.12
N ASP A 134 16.31 -0.75 11.15
CA ASP A 134 16.23 -2.01 11.91
C ASP A 134 15.03 -2.07 12.84
N ALA A 135 14.62 -0.97 13.47
CA ALA A 135 13.41 -0.94 14.28
C ALA A 135 12.17 -1.26 13.43
N CYS A 136 12.07 -0.71 12.22
CA CYS A 136 10.98 -1.04 11.30
C CYS A 136 11.07 -2.47 10.77
N ARG A 137 12.27 -3.01 10.49
CA ARG A 137 12.44 -4.44 10.13
C ARG A 137 11.93 -5.35 11.24
N TYR A 138 12.39 -5.13 12.47
CA TYR A 138 12.01 -5.94 13.63
C TYR A 138 10.51 -5.84 13.90
N TYR A 139 9.95 -4.63 13.92
CA TYR A 139 8.53 -4.44 14.14
C TYR A 139 7.65 -5.00 13.01
N GLY A 140 8.12 -4.90 11.76
CA GLY A 140 7.50 -5.54 10.60
C GLY A 140 7.46 -7.06 10.75
N ALA A 141 8.54 -7.69 11.22
CA ALA A 141 8.60 -9.12 11.50
C ALA A 141 7.58 -9.54 12.57
N LEU A 142 7.45 -8.78 13.66
CA LEU A 142 6.44 -9.03 14.70
C LEU A 142 5.02 -8.99 14.13
N ILE A 143 4.70 -7.99 13.30
CA ILE A 143 3.39 -7.89 12.64
C ILE A 143 3.16 -9.11 11.74
N VAL A 144 4.14 -9.49 10.91
CA VAL A 144 4.03 -10.69 10.05
C VAL A 144 3.81 -11.96 10.87
N ALA A 145 4.56 -12.15 11.95
CA ALA A 145 4.40 -13.29 12.87
C ALA A 145 2.97 -13.38 13.44
N THR A 146 2.38 -12.24 13.84
CA THR A 146 0.98 -12.23 14.30
C THR A 146 -0.01 -12.72 13.23
N LEU A 147 0.17 -12.28 11.98
CA LEU A 147 -0.68 -12.67 10.85
C LEU A 147 -0.51 -14.14 10.46
N ARG A 148 0.62 -14.73 10.85
CA ARG A 148 0.95 -16.15 10.67
C ARG A 148 0.51 -17.02 11.86
N GLY A 149 -0.07 -16.41 12.89
CA GLY A 149 -0.69 -17.11 14.02
C GLY A 149 0.24 -17.41 15.18
N GLU A 150 1.41 -16.77 15.26
CA GLU A 150 2.30 -16.91 16.42
C GLU A 150 1.66 -16.33 17.69
N THR A 151 1.91 -17.02 18.79
CA THR A 151 1.42 -16.66 20.12
C THR A 151 2.18 -15.47 20.69
N LYS A 152 1.58 -14.78 21.67
CA LYS A 152 2.25 -13.66 22.36
C LYS A 152 3.55 -14.09 23.05
N ALA A 153 3.65 -15.34 23.49
CA ALA A 153 4.88 -15.87 24.07
C ALA A 153 5.99 -15.99 23.02
N GLU A 154 5.68 -16.48 21.82
CA GLU A 154 6.63 -16.58 20.70
C GLU A 154 7.07 -15.18 20.21
N LEU A 155 6.13 -14.25 20.09
CA LEU A 155 6.41 -12.86 19.68
C LEU A 155 7.34 -12.13 20.65
N LEU A 156 7.27 -12.44 21.95
CA LEU A 156 8.03 -11.78 23.02
C LEU A 156 9.17 -12.65 23.55
N ASP A 157 9.52 -13.72 22.84
CA ASP A 157 10.68 -14.55 23.15
C ASP A 157 11.97 -13.76 22.89
N ASP A 158 12.95 -13.86 23.79
CA ASP A 158 14.22 -13.12 23.67
C ASP A 158 15.05 -13.56 22.45
N ASN A 159 14.72 -14.72 21.87
CA ASN A 159 15.31 -15.25 20.64
C ASN A 159 14.41 -15.06 19.41
N PHE A 160 13.33 -14.27 19.47
CA PHE A 160 12.43 -14.05 18.32
C PHE A 160 13.21 -13.71 17.03
N TYR A 161 14.20 -12.81 17.12
CA TYR A 161 15.05 -12.47 15.97
C TYR A 161 15.82 -13.68 15.43
N LEU A 162 16.43 -14.49 16.31
CA LEU A 162 17.22 -15.66 15.91
C LEU A 162 16.34 -16.76 15.31
N ASN A 163 15.17 -16.99 15.90
CA ASN A 163 14.17 -17.94 15.39
C ASN A 163 13.67 -17.55 13.99
N HIS A 164 13.75 -16.26 13.64
CA HIS A 164 13.31 -15.70 12.37
C HIS A 164 14.45 -15.11 11.52
N GLU A 165 15.71 -15.45 11.79
CA GLU A 165 16.89 -14.80 11.18
C GLU A 165 16.85 -14.81 9.63
N SER A 166 16.29 -15.87 9.05
CA SER A 166 16.08 -15.99 7.60
C SER A 166 15.21 -14.87 7.01
N TRP A 167 14.21 -14.35 7.76
CA TRP A 167 13.37 -13.22 7.32
C TRP A 167 14.16 -11.92 7.25
N PHE A 168 15.25 -11.83 8.01
CA PHE A 168 16.15 -10.68 8.05
C PHE A 168 17.28 -10.79 7.01
N ASN A 169 17.24 -11.76 6.09
CA ASN A 169 18.34 -12.06 5.16
C ASN A 169 19.69 -12.26 5.89
N ASN A 170 19.66 -12.76 7.13
CA ASN A 170 20.83 -12.91 8.01
C ASN A 170 21.59 -11.59 8.26
N LYS A 171 20.95 -10.42 8.06
CA LYS A 171 21.54 -9.12 8.38
C LYS A 171 21.22 -8.78 9.84
N PRO A 172 22.25 -8.54 10.69
CA PRO A 172 22.05 -8.22 12.10
C PRO A 172 21.26 -6.92 12.28
N LEU A 173 20.62 -6.78 13.44
CA LEU A 173 20.06 -5.50 13.88
C LEU A 173 21.13 -4.69 14.63
N THR A 174 21.02 -3.37 14.60
CA THR A 174 21.78 -2.48 15.50
C THR A 174 21.63 -2.90 16.96
N GLN A 175 22.67 -2.67 17.77
CA GLN A 175 22.73 -3.13 19.16
C GLN A 175 21.53 -2.67 19.99
N GLU A 176 21.14 -1.40 19.88
CA GLU A 176 19.99 -0.87 20.63
C GLU A 176 18.67 -1.53 20.25
N VAL A 177 18.45 -1.87 18.97
CA VAL A 177 17.25 -2.61 18.55
C VAL A 177 17.33 -4.08 19.00
N MET A 178 18.53 -4.69 18.99
CA MET A 178 18.73 -6.03 19.57
C MET A 178 18.45 -6.05 21.07
N ASP A 179 18.80 -5.01 21.82
CA ASP A 179 18.53 -4.92 23.26
C ASP A 179 17.01 -4.90 23.52
N VAL A 180 16.26 -4.16 22.70
CA VAL A 180 14.80 -4.19 22.74
C VAL A 180 14.28 -5.58 22.36
N ALA A 181 14.80 -6.20 21.30
CA ALA A 181 14.40 -7.54 20.89
C ALA A 181 14.67 -8.62 21.95
N ARG A 182 15.69 -8.41 22.80
CA ARG A 182 16.04 -9.25 23.96
C ARG A 182 15.31 -8.86 25.24
N GLY A 183 14.28 -8.03 25.15
CA GLY A 183 13.38 -7.77 26.27
C GLY A 183 13.75 -6.59 27.16
N SER A 184 14.51 -5.59 26.69
CA SER A 184 14.75 -4.37 27.49
C SER A 184 13.45 -3.69 27.95
N TYR A 185 12.35 -3.90 27.21
CA TYR A 185 11.01 -3.43 27.53
C TYR A 185 10.32 -4.20 28.68
N LYS A 186 10.85 -5.31 29.20
CA LYS A 186 10.20 -6.16 30.22
C LYS A 186 10.30 -5.59 31.65
N LYS A 187 10.24 -4.26 31.81
CA LYS A 187 10.40 -3.56 33.10
C LYS A 187 9.04 -3.35 33.78
N ALA A 188 8.80 -4.03 34.90
CA ALA A 188 7.48 -4.04 35.56
C ALA A 188 6.99 -2.66 36.03
N GLY A 189 7.90 -1.76 36.42
CA GLY A 189 7.56 -0.41 36.86
C GLY A 189 7.29 0.60 35.72
N GLY A 190 7.42 0.19 34.45
CA GLY A 190 7.14 1.01 33.28
C GLY A 190 7.86 2.35 33.32
N TYR A 191 7.10 3.45 33.41
CA TYR A 191 7.67 4.80 33.53
C TYR A 191 8.64 4.95 34.72
N ARG A 192 8.42 4.28 35.85
CA ARG A 192 9.33 4.37 37.00
C ARG A 192 10.68 3.73 36.73
N ASP A 193 10.72 2.74 35.84
CA ASP A 193 11.93 1.97 35.49
C ASP A 193 12.59 2.50 34.20
N GLY A 194 12.19 3.69 33.74
CA GLY A 194 12.83 4.36 32.60
C GLY A 194 12.22 4.07 31.23
N ILE A 195 11.10 3.36 31.12
CA ILE A 195 10.37 3.24 29.85
C ILE A 195 9.81 4.60 29.46
N ARG A 196 10.16 5.10 28.27
CA ARG A 196 9.78 6.44 27.80
C ARG A 196 9.35 6.38 26.33
N GLY A 197 8.09 6.70 26.04
CA GLY A 197 7.62 6.86 24.68
C GLY A 197 8.05 8.21 24.12
N LYS A 198 9.30 8.38 23.71
CA LYS A 198 9.85 9.65 23.19
C LYS A 198 9.94 9.66 21.66
N GLY A 199 10.27 10.83 21.11
CA GLY A 199 10.55 11.02 19.67
C GLY A 199 11.66 10.15 19.08
N TYR A 200 12.48 9.49 19.92
CA TYR A 200 13.55 8.58 19.51
C TYR A 200 13.02 7.18 19.21
N ILE A 201 13.35 6.64 18.04
CA ILE A 201 12.71 5.42 17.51
C ILE A 201 12.89 4.17 18.39
N VAL A 202 14.05 4.00 19.03
CA VAL A 202 14.30 2.84 19.92
C VAL A 202 13.44 2.96 21.17
N SER A 203 13.36 4.15 21.78
CA SER A 203 12.53 4.38 22.96
C SER A 203 11.04 4.21 22.66
N ALA A 204 10.57 4.66 21.49
CA ALA A 204 9.19 4.45 21.05
C ALA A 204 8.86 2.96 20.83
N LEU A 205 9.79 2.21 20.21
CA LEU A 205 9.67 0.76 20.04
C LEU A 205 9.60 0.05 21.41
N GLU A 206 10.53 0.38 22.32
CA GLU A 206 10.58 -0.18 23.67
C GLU A 206 9.28 0.10 24.45
N ALA A 207 8.77 1.33 24.39
CA ALA A 207 7.54 1.72 25.05
C ALA A 207 6.30 0.98 24.51
N ALA A 208 6.19 0.84 23.18
CA ALA A 208 5.08 0.11 22.57
C ALA A 208 5.10 -1.39 22.91
N LEU A 209 6.29 -2.00 22.96
CA LEU A 209 6.44 -3.41 23.35
C LEU A 209 6.25 -3.62 24.85
N TRP A 210 6.63 -2.64 25.69
CA TRP A 210 6.27 -2.67 27.11
C TRP A 210 4.76 -2.71 27.29
N ALA A 211 4.03 -1.82 26.61
CA ALA A 211 2.57 -1.79 26.68
C ALA A 211 1.97 -3.12 26.16
N PHE A 212 2.47 -3.64 25.03
CA PHE A 212 2.04 -4.95 24.53
C PHE A 212 2.35 -6.09 25.47
N HIS A 213 3.50 -6.11 26.14
CA HIS A 213 3.83 -7.14 27.13
C HIS A 213 2.86 -7.13 28.32
N TYR A 214 2.55 -5.95 28.86
CA TYR A 214 1.77 -5.78 30.09
C TYR A 214 0.26 -5.54 29.90
N ASP A 215 -0.25 -5.56 28.67
CA ASP A 215 -1.67 -5.26 28.34
C ASP A 215 -2.73 -6.22 28.90
N GLU A 216 -2.36 -7.21 29.72
CA GLU A 216 -3.24 -8.22 30.32
C GLU A 216 -4.19 -8.91 29.31
N ASN A 217 -3.70 -9.15 28.09
CA ASN A 217 -4.49 -9.75 27.00
C ASN A 217 -5.69 -8.89 26.58
N SER A 218 -5.59 -7.57 26.73
CA SER A 218 -6.63 -6.60 26.41
C SER A 218 -6.06 -5.44 25.59
N PHE A 219 -6.56 -5.29 24.35
CA PHE A 219 -6.23 -4.13 23.50
C PHE A 219 -6.51 -2.80 24.21
N GLU A 220 -7.65 -2.71 24.90
CA GLU A 220 -8.07 -1.50 25.62
C GLU A 220 -7.08 -1.13 26.71
N LYS A 221 -6.67 -2.11 27.53
CA LYS A 221 -5.73 -1.84 28.61
C LYS A 221 -4.37 -1.43 28.05
N GLY A 222 -3.84 -2.17 27.08
CA GLY A 222 -2.52 -1.87 26.54
C GLY A 222 -2.43 -0.53 25.82
N VAL A 223 -3.47 -0.09 25.11
CA VAL A 223 -3.43 1.24 24.49
C VAL A 223 -3.52 2.34 25.54
N LEU A 224 -4.30 2.13 26.62
CA LEU A 224 -4.33 3.07 27.74
C LEU A 224 -2.98 3.12 28.46
N ASP A 225 -2.32 1.98 28.65
CA ASP A 225 -0.97 1.91 29.23
C ASP A 225 0.05 2.64 28.33
N ALA A 226 -0.01 2.45 27.02
CA ALA A 226 0.82 3.15 26.04
C ALA A 226 0.63 4.67 26.10
N VAL A 227 -0.60 5.16 26.21
CA VAL A 227 -0.91 6.60 26.36
C VAL A 227 -0.45 7.12 27.72
N ASN A 228 -0.66 6.36 28.80
CA ASN A 228 -0.34 6.78 30.17
C ASN A 228 1.16 6.74 30.49
N LEU A 229 2.02 6.19 29.63
CA LEU A 229 3.46 6.42 29.69
C LEU A 229 3.84 7.91 29.51
N GLY A 230 2.94 8.74 28.94
CA GLY A 230 3.21 10.14 28.70
C GLY A 230 4.20 10.38 27.56
N ASP A 231 4.83 11.55 27.55
CA ASP A 231 5.75 12.01 26.50
C ASP A 231 5.05 12.08 25.11
N ASP A 232 5.50 11.28 24.14
CA ASP A 232 4.98 11.18 22.76
C ASP A 232 3.86 10.12 22.70
N THR A 233 2.74 10.47 23.33
CA THR A 233 1.64 9.54 23.63
C THR A 233 0.91 9.01 22.40
N ASP A 234 0.70 9.86 21.40
CA ASP A 234 0.00 9.51 20.16
C ASP A 234 0.84 8.57 19.31
N THR A 235 2.15 8.83 19.18
CA THR A 235 3.06 7.92 18.48
C THR A 235 3.15 6.57 19.19
N THR A 236 3.32 6.56 20.51
CA THR A 236 3.45 5.31 21.27
C THR A 236 2.19 4.45 21.15
N ALA A 237 1.01 5.07 21.29
CA ALA A 237 -0.27 4.40 21.11
C ALA A 237 -0.50 3.91 19.67
N ALA A 238 -0.09 4.70 18.66
CA ALA A 238 -0.18 4.32 17.25
C ALA A 238 0.76 3.14 16.92
N ILE A 239 1.95 3.08 17.51
CA ILE A 239 2.85 1.92 17.37
C ILE A 239 2.18 0.72 18.02
N TYR A 240 1.88 0.75 19.32
CA TYR A 240 1.17 -0.32 20.05
C TYR A 240 -0.04 -0.86 19.27
N GLY A 241 -0.90 0.04 18.79
CA GLY A 241 -2.14 -0.30 18.11
C GLY A 241 -1.95 -1.09 16.81
N GLN A 242 -0.80 -0.96 16.14
CA GLN A 242 -0.48 -1.75 14.96
C GLN A 242 -0.29 -3.23 15.32
N LEU A 243 0.61 -3.54 16.27
CA LEU A 243 0.90 -4.92 16.66
C LEU A 243 -0.26 -5.55 17.44
N ALA A 244 -0.82 -4.83 18.41
CA ALA A 244 -1.96 -5.32 19.19
C ALA A 244 -3.19 -5.51 18.29
N GLY A 245 -3.41 -4.62 17.32
CA GLY A 245 -4.51 -4.72 16.37
C GLY A 245 -4.43 -5.97 15.50
N THR A 246 -3.24 -6.36 15.04
CA THR A 246 -3.07 -7.60 14.26
C THR A 246 -3.12 -8.84 15.14
N TYR A 247 -2.68 -8.76 16.40
CA TYR A 247 -2.75 -9.86 17.36
C TYR A 247 -4.19 -10.16 17.83
N TYR A 248 -4.93 -9.15 18.32
CA TYR A 248 -6.29 -9.34 18.83
C TYR A 248 -7.34 -9.41 17.72
N GLY A 249 -7.09 -8.74 16.60
CA GLY A 249 -8.01 -8.62 15.48
C GLY A 249 -9.11 -7.57 15.71
N TYR A 250 -9.66 -7.06 14.59
CA TYR A 250 -10.62 -5.95 14.57
C TYR A 250 -11.85 -6.16 15.47
N ASN A 251 -12.39 -7.39 15.52
CA ASN A 251 -13.60 -7.71 16.27
C ASN A 251 -13.41 -7.72 17.80
N LYS A 252 -12.16 -7.64 18.27
CA LYS A 252 -11.82 -7.58 19.70
C LYS A 252 -11.54 -6.15 20.18
N LEU A 253 -11.55 -5.17 19.28
CA LEU A 253 -11.37 -3.77 19.63
C LEU A 253 -12.65 -3.21 20.30
N PRO A 254 -12.55 -2.24 21.22
CA PRO A 254 -13.72 -1.65 21.85
C PRO A 254 -14.63 -0.94 20.83
N GLU A 255 -15.86 -1.45 20.67
CA GLU A 255 -16.84 -0.93 19.71
C GLU A 255 -17.10 0.57 19.88
N LYS A 256 -17.15 1.03 21.14
CA LYS A 256 -17.32 2.45 21.46
C LYS A 256 -16.21 3.32 20.87
N TRP A 257 -14.98 2.83 20.81
CA TRP A 257 -13.85 3.58 20.24
C TRP A 257 -13.85 3.51 18.73
N ILE A 258 -14.13 2.35 18.14
CA ILE A 258 -14.26 2.18 16.68
C ILE A 258 -15.28 3.17 16.10
N GLN A 259 -16.40 3.39 16.80
CA GLN A 259 -17.44 4.33 16.39
C GLN A 259 -16.99 5.79 16.36
N GLN A 260 -15.96 6.16 17.11
CA GLN A 260 -15.42 7.52 17.15
C GLN A 260 -14.30 7.76 16.13
N ILE A 261 -13.78 6.71 15.49
CA ILE A 261 -12.70 6.85 14.50
C ILE A 261 -13.21 7.59 13.26
N TYR A 262 -12.60 8.75 13.00
CA TYR A 262 -12.82 9.51 11.78
C TYR A 262 -12.55 8.65 10.54
N ALA A 263 -13.43 8.75 9.53
CA ALA A 263 -13.33 8.01 8.28
C ALA A 263 -13.20 6.48 8.44
N ARG A 264 -13.74 5.90 9.53
CA ARG A 264 -13.65 4.44 9.81
C ARG A 264 -13.98 3.54 8.63
N ASN A 265 -15.06 3.85 7.89
CA ASN A 265 -15.50 3.03 6.75
C ASN A 265 -14.45 3.04 5.64
N PHE A 266 -13.86 4.21 5.36
CA PHE A 266 -12.79 4.35 4.40
C PHE A 266 -11.54 3.58 4.83
N ILE A 267 -11.12 3.72 6.09
CA ILE A 267 -9.97 2.97 6.65
C ILE A 267 -10.21 1.46 6.53
N THR A 268 -11.39 0.97 6.89
CA THR A 268 -11.76 -0.45 6.74
C THR A 268 -11.71 -0.92 5.29
N CYS A 269 -12.15 -0.09 4.33
CA CYS A 269 -12.03 -0.41 2.90
C CYS A 269 -10.56 -0.48 2.47
N VAL A 270 -9.73 0.48 2.88
CA VAL A 270 -8.29 0.48 2.59
C VAL A 270 -7.61 -0.78 3.15
N CYS A 271 -7.92 -1.17 4.38
CA CYS A 271 -7.38 -2.41 4.97
C CYS A 271 -7.76 -3.66 4.16
N LYS A 272 -9.02 -3.77 3.70
CA LYS A 272 -9.46 -4.89 2.85
C LYS A 272 -8.71 -4.94 1.52
N TRP A 273 -8.41 -3.80 0.93
CA TRP A 273 -7.63 -3.75 -0.32
C TRP A 273 -6.15 -4.03 -0.15
N ILE A 274 -5.53 -3.57 0.94
CA ILE A 274 -4.15 -3.98 1.26
C ILE A 274 -4.06 -5.50 1.27
N VAL A 275 -4.97 -6.16 1.98
CA VAL A 275 -4.97 -7.62 2.07
C VAL A 275 -5.21 -8.24 0.70
N TYR A 276 -6.23 -7.80 -0.03
CA TYR A 276 -6.55 -8.34 -1.36
C TYR A 276 -5.38 -8.22 -2.35
N GLU A 277 -4.76 -7.04 -2.48
CA GLU A 277 -3.62 -6.84 -3.38
C GLU A 277 -2.39 -7.62 -2.89
N GLY A 278 -2.17 -7.71 -1.58
CA GLY A 278 -1.11 -8.52 -0.98
C GLY A 278 -1.27 -10.02 -1.20
N GLU A 279 -2.50 -10.55 -1.20
CA GLU A 279 -2.77 -11.97 -1.44
C GLU A 279 -2.42 -12.42 -2.86
N ILE A 280 -2.58 -11.52 -3.83
CA ILE A 280 -2.29 -11.80 -5.25
C ILE A 280 -0.89 -11.35 -5.66
N TRP A 281 -0.18 -10.62 -4.80
CA TRP A 281 1.17 -10.14 -5.09
C TRP A 281 2.14 -11.31 -5.27
N GLN A 282 3.00 -11.19 -6.27
CA GLN A 282 4.06 -12.13 -6.57
C GLN A 282 5.37 -11.35 -6.78
N PRO A 283 6.52 -11.90 -6.32
CA PRO A 283 7.81 -11.32 -6.60
C PRO A 283 8.02 -11.20 -8.11
N LYS A 284 8.44 -10.02 -8.58
CA LYS A 284 8.78 -9.82 -9.99
C LYS A 284 10.09 -10.53 -10.30
N VAL A 285 10.04 -11.56 -11.14
CA VAL A 285 11.25 -12.24 -11.64
C VAL A 285 11.98 -11.27 -12.57
N VAL A 286 13.13 -10.76 -12.16
CA VAL A 286 14.01 -9.98 -13.03
C VAL A 286 14.71 -10.96 -13.98
N ILE A 287 14.16 -11.13 -15.19
CA ILE A 287 14.87 -11.80 -16.28
C ILE A 287 15.96 -10.83 -16.76
N LEU A 288 17.19 -11.01 -16.26
CA LEU A 288 18.37 -10.37 -16.83
C LEU A 288 18.50 -10.82 -18.28
N ARG A 289 18.04 -10.00 -19.23
CA ARG A 289 18.37 -10.19 -20.65
C ARG A 289 19.87 -9.99 -20.81
N ARG A 290 20.63 -11.09 -20.82
CA ARG A 290 22.01 -11.07 -21.31
C ARG A 290 21.95 -10.64 -22.77
N SER A 291 22.35 -9.41 -23.05
CA SER A 291 22.70 -8.98 -24.39
C SER A 291 23.90 -9.80 -24.85
N THR A 292 23.66 -10.85 -25.64
CA THR A 292 24.71 -11.53 -26.38
C THR A 292 25.16 -10.60 -27.49
N SER A 293 26.20 -9.82 -27.24
CA SER A 293 26.97 -9.19 -28.32
C SER A 293 27.66 -10.29 -29.12
N ASN A 294 27.19 -10.53 -30.33
CA ASN A 294 27.90 -11.30 -31.34
C ASN A 294 29.19 -10.54 -31.72
N SER A 295 30.31 -10.83 -31.06
CA SER A 295 31.63 -10.47 -31.58
C SER A 295 32.13 -11.61 -32.45
N HIS A 296 32.20 -11.35 -33.76
CA HIS A 296 32.85 -12.23 -34.72
C HIS A 296 34.32 -12.45 -34.34
N SER A 297 34.71 -13.71 -34.34
CA SER A 297 36.07 -14.19 -34.18
C SER A 297 36.94 -13.78 -35.37
N HIS A 298 38.06 -13.10 -35.10
CA HIS A 298 39.27 -13.29 -35.89
C HIS A 298 40.48 -13.42 -34.97
N SER A 299 41.17 -14.53 -35.19
CA SER A 299 42.40 -15.03 -34.58
C SER A 299 43.60 -14.12 -34.82
N ASN A 300 44.45 -13.94 -33.79
CA ASN A 300 45.86 -14.36 -33.80
C ASN A 300 46.59 -13.96 -32.50
N ILE A 301 47.29 -14.94 -31.92
CA ILE A 301 48.32 -14.88 -30.87
C ILE A 301 49.68 -14.87 -31.65
N PRO A 302 50.81 -14.26 -31.23
CA PRO A 302 51.41 -14.52 -29.93
C PRO A 302 52.26 -13.44 -29.20
N SER A 303 52.36 -13.67 -27.88
CA SER A 303 53.50 -13.49 -26.96
C SER A 303 54.28 -12.17 -26.93
N GLN A 304 54.38 -11.55 -25.74
CA GLN A 304 55.64 -11.42 -24.98
C GLN A 304 55.42 -10.78 -23.60
N SER A 305 56.31 -11.17 -22.68
CA SER A 305 56.51 -10.74 -21.30
C SER A 305 56.96 -9.28 -21.17
N GLU A 306 56.56 -8.59 -20.10
CA GLU A 306 57.48 -7.94 -19.14
C GLU A 306 56.75 -7.20 -18.01
N SER A 307 57.47 -7.06 -16.91
CA SER A 307 57.12 -6.56 -15.58
C SER A 307 57.22 -5.03 -15.44
N ILE A 308 56.62 -4.49 -14.36
CA ILE A 308 57.06 -3.35 -13.49
C ILE A 308 56.08 -2.16 -13.31
N LEU A 309 55.70 -1.97 -12.03
CA LEU A 309 55.39 -0.77 -11.21
C LEU A 309 54.33 0.30 -11.60
N SER A 310 53.46 0.54 -10.61
CA SER A 310 53.04 1.84 -10.05
C SER A 310 52.20 2.81 -10.92
N SER A 311 50.92 2.97 -10.57
CA SER A 311 50.40 4.13 -9.81
C SER A 311 48.87 4.28 -9.90
N LYS A 312 48.28 4.69 -8.76
CA LYS A 312 47.03 5.46 -8.54
C LYS A 312 45.87 5.32 -9.55
N SER A 313 44.70 4.90 -9.07
CA SER A 313 43.45 5.67 -9.25
C SER A 313 42.29 5.08 -8.44
N ASP A 314 41.44 5.99 -7.99
CA ASP A 314 40.20 5.80 -7.25
C ASP A 314 39.27 4.74 -7.84
N SER A 315 38.81 3.81 -7.01
CA SER A 315 37.66 2.97 -7.32
C SER A 315 36.43 3.45 -6.54
N ARG A 316 35.53 4.11 -7.27
CA ARG A 316 34.13 4.30 -6.88
C ARG A 316 33.49 2.94 -6.62
N SER A 317 32.94 2.77 -5.43
CA SER A 317 32.14 1.62 -5.04
C SER A 317 30.81 1.61 -5.79
N ALA A 318 30.70 0.73 -6.79
CA ALA A 318 29.43 0.23 -7.27
C ALA A 318 29.07 -1.00 -6.41
N HIS A 319 28.11 -0.86 -5.50
CA HIS A 319 27.55 -1.97 -4.73
C HIS A 319 26.13 -2.24 -5.24
N LEU A 320 25.96 -3.31 -6.03
CA LEU A 320 25.57 -4.66 -5.61
C LEU A 320 24.07 -4.77 -5.32
N TYR A 321 23.29 -4.94 -6.38
CA TYR A 321 22.11 -5.81 -6.38
C TYR A 321 22.53 -7.11 -7.06
N THR A 322 22.51 -8.22 -6.32
CA THR A 322 22.09 -9.58 -6.73
C THR A 322 22.82 -10.64 -5.90
N SER A 323 22.07 -11.44 -5.14
CA SER A 323 21.96 -12.89 -5.35
C SER A 323 21.09 -13.51 -4.25
N THR A 324 20.00 -14.15 -4.64
CA THR A 324 19.27 -15.14 -3.83
C THR A 324 19.39 -16.49 -4.56
N PRO A 325 19.77 -17.59 -3.88
CA PRO A 325 19.81 -18.90 -4.50
C PRO A 325 18.40 -19.49 -4.62
N THR A 326 18.14 -20.10 -5.76
CA THR A 326 16.94 -20.90 -6.07
C THR A 326 16.83 -22.12 -5.17
N VAL A 327 15.69 -22.28 -4.50
CA VAL A 327 15.28 -23.53 -3.82
C VAL A 327 14.13 -24.15 -4.61
N GLU A 328 14.28 -25.42 -5.00
CA GLU A 328 13.23 -26.22 -5.64
C GLU A 328 12.05 -26.44 -4.67
N VAL A 329 10.84 -26.07 -5.10
CA VAL A 329 9.59 -26.33 -4.36
C VAL A 329 8.97 -27.63 -4.88
N LEU A 330 8.97 -28.67 -4.03
CA LEU A 330 8.17 -29.88 -4.23
C LEU A 330 6.68 -29.63 -3.89
N PRO A 331 5.71 -30.20 -4.63
CA PRO A 331 4.30 -29.94 -4.40
C PRO A 331 3.74 -30.69 -3.18
N PRO A 332 2.77 -30.12 -2.43
CA PRO A 332 2.19 -30.77 -1.26
C PRO A 332 1.17 -31.86 -1.66
N SER A 333 1.20 -32.95 -0.88
CA SER A 333 0.36 -34.13 -1.01
C SER A 333 -1.11 -33.85 -0.63
N LYS A 334 -2.03 -34.45 -1.39
CA LYS A 334 -3.48 -34.36 -1.16
C LYS A 334 -3.88 -35.21 0.05
N SER A 335 -4.48 -34.60 1.07
CA SER A 335 -5.29 -35.33 2.05
C SER A 335 -6.71 -34.76 2.12
N ARG A 336 -7.65 -35.69 2.31
CA ARG A 336 -9.05 -35.63 1.88
C ARG A 336 -9.92 -35.48 3.13
N VAL A 337 -10.61 -34.34 3.29
CA VAL A 337 -11.58 -34.15 4.38
C VAL A 337 -13.00 -34.09 3.82
N LYS A 338 -13.81 -35.08 4.19
CA LYS A 338 -15.25 -35.17 3.88
C LYS A 338 -16.03 -34.13 4.70
N LYS A 339 -16.89 -33.33 4.04
CA LYS A 339 -17.93 -32.53 4.70
C LYS A 339 -19.31 -33.12 4.40
N THR A 340 -20.05 -33.45 5.46
CA THR A 340 -21.47 -33.77 5.46
C THR A 340 -22.23 -32.47 5.66
N ILE A 341 -23.17 -32.13 4.77
CA ILE A 341 -24.11 -31.00 4.92
C ILE A 341 -25.51 -31.58 5.07
N ARG A 342 -26.23 -31.17 6.13
CA ARG A 342 -27.67 -31.36 6.28
C ARG A 342 -28.39 -30.03 6.03
N SER A 343 -29.52 -30.14 5.34
CA SER A 343 -30.44 -29.12 4.86
C SER A 343 -31.54 -28.77 5.88
N SER A 344 -32.14 -27.58 5.74
CA SER A 344 -33.58 -27.34 5.93
C SER A 344 -33.99 -25.90 5.53
N GLU A 345 -34.91 -25.81 4.56
CA GLU A 345 -35.87 -24.71 4.26
C GLU A 345 -37.07 -24.83 5.26
N GLU A 346 -38.01 -23.90 5.54
CA GLU A 346 -39.01 -23.15 4.73
C GLU A 346 -39.79 -22.16 5.68
N VAL A 347 -40.15 -20.91 5.27
CA VAL A 347 -41.49 -20.36 4.85
C VAL A 347 -42.41 -19.75 5.95
N LEU A 348 -42.85 -18.49 5.74
CA LEU A 348 -44.26 -18.04 5.86
C LEU A 348 -44.53 -16.62 5.28
N LEU A 349 -45.77 -16.42 4.80
CA LEU A 349 -46.28 -15.44 3.83
C LEU A 349 -47.51 -14.64 4.36
N SER A 350 -47.80 -13.50 3.70
CA SER A 350 -49.08 -12.74 3.56
C SER A 350 -49.39 -11.62 4.60
N THR A 351 -50.10 -10.50 4.34
CA THR A 351 -51.08 -10.06 3.29
C THR A 351 -51.22 -8.50 3.16
N HIS A 352 -51.94 -8.02 2.12
CA HIS A 352 -52.08 -6.66 1.51
C HIS A 352 -53.03 -5.60 2.16
N ARG A 353 -52.81 -4.28 1.85
CA ARG A 353 -53.80 -3.34 1.23
C ARG A 353 -53.19 -2.01 0.70
N THR A 354 -53.70 -1.54 -0.44
CA THR A 354 -53.35 -0.33 -1.24
C THR A 354 -54.22 0.88 -0.80
N VAL A 355 -53.77 2.15 -0.83
CA VAL A 355 -54.07 3.16 -1.88
C VAL A 355 -53.35 4.51 -1.60
N LEU A 356 -52.60 4.95 -2.63
CA LEU A 356 -52.31 6.30 -3.16
C LEU A 356 -51.68 7.47 -2.34
N ALA A 357 -50.66 8.02 -3.01
CA ALA A 357 -50.23 9.41 -3.12
C ALA A 357 -49.24 10.00 -2.09
N ALA A 358 -48.09 10.38 -2.66
CA ALA A 358 -47.16 11.44 -2.30
C ALA A 358 -46.43 11.41 -0.93
N GLU A 359 -45.10 11.49 -1.05
CA GLU A 359 -44.10 11.91 -0.05
C GLU A 359 -43.63 10.93 1.05
N SER A 360 -42.33 10.64 0.96
CA SER A 360 -41.35 10.32 2.01
C SER A 360 -41.71 9.32 3.12
N LYS A 361 -41.06 8.15 3.10
CA LYS A 361 -40.13 7.66 4.16
C LYS A 361 -39.65 6.24 3.87
N SER A 362 -38.47 5.97 4.40
CA SER A 362 -37.56 4.84 4.14
C SER A 362 -38.00 3.47 4.70
N SER A 363 -37.64 2.39 4.01
CA SER A 363 -36.88 1.26 4.61
C SER A 363 -36.20 0.36 3.55
N SER A 364 -34.86 0.44 3.53
CA SER A 364 -33.87 -0.63 3.34
C SER A 364 -34.07 -1.72 2.26
N LYS A 365 -33.64 -1.43 1.03
CA LYS A 365 -32.81 -2.33 0.18
C LYS A 365 -31.91 -1.42 -0.67
N SER A 366 -30.60 -1.68 -0.74
CA SER A 366 -29.67 -0.92 -1.58
C SER A 366 -30.08 -1.09 -3.05
N LYS A 367 -30.71 -0.07 -3.64
CA LYS A 367 -31.03 -0.07 -5.06
C LYS A 367 -29.82 0.42 -5.84
N ALA A 368 -29.32 -0.42 -6.74
CA ALA A 368 -28.41 0.00 -7.80
C ALA A 368 -29.15 0.98 -8.71
N THR A 369 -28.56 2.15 -8.95
CA THR A 369 -29.10 3.14 -9.89
C THR A 369 -28.59 2.78 -11.29
N THR A 370 -29.50 2.53 -12.23
CA THR A 370 -29.16 2.26 -13.63
C THR A 370 -29.65 3.44 -14.46
N ALA A 371 -28.75 4.14 -15.15
CA ALA A 371 -29.09 5.14 -16.14
C ALA A 371 -28.83 4.57 -17.55
N MET A 372 -29.75 4.82 -18.47
CA MET A 372 -29.70 4.42 -19.89
C MET A 372 -29.75 5.69 -20.73
N TYR A 373 -28.82 5.86 -21.66
CA TYR A 373 -28.83 7.00 -22.59
C TYR A 373 -28.52 6.55 -24.02
N ASP A 374 -29.31 7.06 -24.96
CA ASP A 374 -29.02 7.05 -26.40
C ASP A 374 -28.29 8.35 -26.76
N TYR A 375 -27.09 8.24 -27.30
CA TYR A 375 -26.21 9.40 -27.53
C TYR A 375 -26.20 9.79 -29.01
N SER A 376 -26.86 10.87 -29.43
CA SER A 376 -26.58 11.51 -30.71
C SER A 376 -25.43 12.51 -30.55
N SER A 377 -24.60 12.62 -31.60
CA SER A 377 -23.35 13.39 -31.64
C SER A 377 -23.37 14.76 -30.96
N GLU A 378 -22.29 15.01 -30.21
CA GLU A 378 -21.81 16.26 -29.60
C GLU A 378 -22.25 16.57 -28.15
N THR A 379 -21.21 16.80 -27.33
CA THR A 379 -21.14 17.32 -25.95
C THR A 379 -21.29 16.31 -24.80
N GLY A 380 -20.32 16.37 -23.88
CA GLY A 380 -20.21 15.52 -22.70
C GLY A 380 -21.27 15.83 -21.66
N SER A 381 -21.68 14.80 -20.90
CA SER A 381 -22.65 14.93 -19.81
C SER A 381 -22.10 14.35 -18.51
N THR A 382 -22.32 15.07 -17.41
CA THR A 382 -21.93 14.68 -16.05
C THR A 382 -23.08 13.91 -15.39
N ILE A 383 -22.82 12.73 -14.82
CA ILE A 383 -23.83 11.92 -14.14
C ILE A 383 -23.67 12.08 -12.63
N ASN A 384 -24.70 12.64 -11.98
CA ASN A 384 -24.80 12.72 -10.51
C ASN A 384 -25.83 11.70 -10.01
N GLY A 385 -25.40 10.74 -9.19
CA GLY A 385 -26.28 9.74 -8.58
C GLY A 385 -26.31 9.86 -7.05
N THR A 386 -27.48 9.65 -6.44
CA THR A 386 -27.62 9.62 -4.98
C THR A 386 -27.96 8.21 -4.49
N SER A 387 -27.17 7.69 -3.54
CA SER A 387 -27.59 6.60 -2.67
C SER A 387 -27.00 6.80 -1.28
N GLY A 388 -27.78 7.37 -0.36
CA GLY A 388 -27.44 7.47 1.07
C GLY A 388 -26.19 8.29 1.40
N SER A 389 -26.41 9.53 1.86
CA SER A 389 -25.45 10.49 2.48
C SER A 389 -24.15 10.86 1.76
N ASP A 390 -23.69 10.14 0.73
CA ASP A 390 -22.48 10.48 -0.01
C ASP A 390 -22.82 10.81 -1.47
N TYR A 391 -22.36 11.97 -1.94
CA TYR A 391 -22.38 12.32 -3.36
C TYR A 391 -21.18 11.64 -4.03
N TYR A 392 -21.43 10.81 -5.03
CA TYR A 392 -20.39 10.26 -5.90
C TYR A 392 -20.64 10.78 -7.32
N GLY A 393 -19.67 11.50 -7.88
CA GLY A 393 -19.70 11.96 -9.26
C GLY A 393 -18.91 11.01 -10.15
N VAL A 394 -19.53 10.51 -11.22
CA VAL A 394 -18.80 9.77 -12.27
C VAL A 394 -18.92 10.56 -13.57
N GLU A 395 -17.82 11.18 -13.99
CA GLU A 395 -17.76 11.80 -15.32
C GLU A 395 -17.44 10.73 -16.37
N VAL A 396 -18.26 10.64 -17.42
CA VAL A 396 -18.09 9.68 -18.53
C VAL A 396 -17.87 10.48 -19.81
N SER A 397 -16.63 10.50 -20.31
CA SER A 397 -16.33 11.13 -21.60
C SER A 397 -16.11 10.04 -22.65
N ILE A 398 -16.90 10.05 -23.72
CA ILE A 398 -16.77 9.12 -24.85
C ILE A 398 -16.14 9.87 -26.03
N TYR A 399 -15.02 9.38 -26.54
CA TYR A 399 -14.37 9.93 -27.73
C TYR A 399 -14.48 8.94 -28.89
N HIS A 400 -14.91 9.42 -30.05
CA HIS A 400 -14.88 8.65 -31.30
C HIS A 400 -13.59 8.98 -32.07
N ASP A 401 -12.73 7.99 -32.31
CA ASP A 401 -11.55 8.18 -33.15
C ASP A 401 -11.94 7.98 -34.63
N GLY A 402 -11.87 9.05 -35.41
CA GLY A 402 -11.69 8.95 -36.86
C GLY A 402 -12.76 9.58 -37.74
N SER A 403 -12.26 10.40 -38.68
CA SER A 403 -12.69 10.55 -40.08
C SER A 403 -14.08 10.04 -40.46
N ARG A 404 -14.91 10.96 -40.96
CA ARG A 404 -16.19 10.72 -41.67
C ARG A 404 -16.24 9.33 -42.33
N SER A 405 -16.97 8.40 -41.72
CA SER A 405 -17.46 7.21 -42.41
C SER A 405 -18.91 7.45 -42.80
N ASN A 406 -19.19 7.33 -44.10
CA ASN A 406 -20.53 7.42 -44.70
C ASN A 406 -21.35 6.15 -44.44
N TYR A 407 -21.62 5.82 -43.18
CA TYR A 407 -22.53 4.71 -42.85
C TYR A 407 -23.52 5.18 -41.79
N GLY A 408 -24.81 5.10 -42.14
CA GLY A 408 -25.94 5.41 -41.25
C GLY A 408 -26.16 4.32 -40.19
N GLU A 409 -25.14 4.05 -39.37
CA GLU A 409 -25.23 3.12 -38.24
C GLU A 409 -25.63 3.85 -36.96
N ALA A 410 -26.53 3.23 -36.19
CA ALA A 410 -27.06 3.75 -34.94
C ALA A 410 -25.94 4.03 -33.93
N ALA A 411 -26.09 5.14 -33.21
CA ALA A 411 -25.13 5.54 -32.19
C ALA A 411 -24.97 4.46 -31.09
N PRO A 412 -23.75 4.29 -30.53
CA PRO A 412 -23.51 3.31 -29.49
C PRO A 412 -24.31 3.65 -28.22
N SER A 413 -24.86 2.63 -27.56
CA SER A 413 -25.45 2.80 -26.23
C SER A 413 -24.42 2.42 -25.17
N VAL A 414 -24.22 3.29 -24.18
CA VAL A 414 -23.29 3.06 -23.06
C VAL A 414 -24.10 2.94 -21.77
N ARG A 415 -23.95 1.81 -21.08
CA ARG A 415 -24.57 1.55 -19.79
C ARG A 415 -23.51 1.53 -18.71
N VAL A 416 -23.62 2.44 -17.74
CA VAL A 416 -22.76 2.49 -16.57
C VAL A 416 -23.55 2.04 -15.34
N HIS A 417 -23.06 1.00 -14.68
CA HIS A 417 -23.60 0.50 -13.41
C HIS A 417 -22.65 0.88 -12.29
N VAL A 418 -23.10 1.74 -11.39
CA VAL A 418 -22.35 2.17 -10.20
C VAL A 418 -22.84 1.37 -8.99
N THR A 419 -21.91 0.84 -8.20
CA THR A 419 -22.19 0.12 -6.95
C THR A 419 -21.33 0.67 -5.82
N PRO A 420 -21.68 0.44 -4.54
CA PRO A 420 -20.85 0.83 -3.39
C PRO A 420 -19.45 0.21 -3.36
N HIS A 421 -19.18 -0.78 -4.22
CA HIS A 421 -17.91 -1.54 -4.27
C HIS A 421 -17.13 -1.32 -5.57
N GLY A 422 -17.55 -0.35 -6.40
CA GLY A 422 -16.95 -0.03 -7.70
C GLY A 422 -18.00 0.16 -8.79
N PHE A 423 -17.57 0.35 -10.03
CA PHE A 423 -18.46 0.53 -11.17
C PHE A 423 -18.11 -0.43 -12.32
N SER A 424 -19.10 -0.71 -13.17
CA SER A 424 -18.93 -1.47 -14.40
C SER A 424 -19.55 -0.71 -15.57
N CYS A 425 -18.87 -0.72 -16.71
CA CYS A 425 -19.33 -0.07 -17.93
C CYS A 425 -19.51 -1.12 -19.03
N THR A 426 -20.61 -1.04 -19.76
CA THR A 426 -20.89 -1.88 -20.94
C THR A 426 -21.18 -0.96 -22.13
N ILE A 427 -20.47 -1.15 -23.23
CA ILE A 427 -20.78 -0.51 -24.52
C ILE A 427 -21.47 -1.55 -25.39
N ALA A 428 -22.61 -1.21 -25.98
CA ALA A 428 -23.27 -2.00 -27.01
C ALA A 428 -23.31 -1.20 -28.32
N CYS A 429 -22.65 -1.72 -29.35
CA CYS A 429 -22.71 -1.22 -30.73
C CYS A 429 -23.56 -2.19 -31.56
N GLY A 430 -24.79 -1.80 -31.90
CA GLY A 430 -25.70 -2.63 -32.67
C GLY A 430 -26.08 -3.95 -32.00
N SER A 431 -26.70 -4.86 -32.75
CA SER A 431 -27.47 -5.98 -32.23
C SER A 431 -26.68 -7.12 -31.58
N ASN A 432 -25.33 -7.14 -31.56
CA ASN A 432 -24.61 -8.32 -31.05
C ASN A 432 -23.20 -8.12 -30.46
N ASN A 433 -22.65 -6.90 -30.34
CA ASN A 433 -21.30 -6.71 -29.79
C ASN A 433 -21.31 -5.91 -28.48
N ALA A 434 -21.19 -6.62 -27.36
CA ALA A 434 -21.07 -6.02 -26.02
C ALA A 434 -19.66 -6.23 -25.46
N ALA A 435 -18.93 -5.14 -25.21
CA ALA A 435 -17.66 -5.18 -24.48
C ALA A 435 -17.89 -4.73 -23.03
N ARG A 436 -17.34 -5.48 -22.06
CA ARG A 436 -17.50 -5.21 -20.62
C ARG A 436 -16.18 -4.82 -19.97
N LEU A 437 -16.20 -3.74 -19.20
CA LEU A 437 -15.07 -3.32 -18.38
C LEU A 437 -15.46 -3.24 -16.91
N ARG A 438 -14.64 -3.87 -16.07
CA ARG A 438 -14.66 -3.72 -14.60
C ARG A 438 -13.45 -2.89 -14.20
N HIS A 439 -13.67 -1.83 -13.42
CA HIS A 439 -12.63 -0.89 -13.04
C HIS A 439 -12.63 -0.63 -11.53
N ASN A 440 -11.44 -0.37 -11.00
CA ASN A 440 -11.19 -0.04 -9.60
C ASN A 440 -11.17 1.50 -9.48
N PRO A 441 -11.95 2.11 -8.56
CA PRO A 441 -12.08 3.56 -8.44
C PRO A 441 -10.78 4.33 -8.08
N PHE A 442 -9.66 3.65 -7.79
CA PHE A 442 -8.38 4.28 -7.43
C PHE A 442 -7.22 3.99 -8.42
N SER A 443 -7.50 3.38 -9.57
CA SER A 443 -6.50 3.24 -10.63
C SER A 443 -6.64 4.40 -11.62
N SER A 444 -5.57 5.16 -11.82
CA SER A 444 -5.50 6.24 -12.82
C SER A 444 -5.35 5.70 -14.25
N ASP A 445 -5.59 4.41 -14.47
CA ASP A 445 -5.30 3.77 -15.75
C ASP A 445 -6.35 4.15 -16.80
N ARG A 446 -5.87 4.79 -17.86
CA ARG A 446 -6.59 4.96 -19.11
C ARG A 446 -6.83 3.57 -19.72
N LYS A 447 -8.08 3.11 -19.77
CA LYS A 447 -8.42 1.85 -20.44
C LYS A 447 -9.20 2.12 -21.72
N GLU A 448 -8.66 1.63 -22.84
CA GLU A 448 -9.30 1.71 -24.15
C GLU A 448 -10.16 0.46 -24.39
N LEU A 449 -11.35 0.65 -24.95
CA LEU A 449 -12.19 -0.42 -25.47
C LEU A 449 -12.20 -0.35 -26.98
N SER A 450 -11.69 -1.38 -27.64
CA SER A 450 -11.99 -1.62 -29.05
C SER A 450 -13.14 -2.60 -29.16
N SER A 451 -14.11 -2.33 -30.03
CA SER A 451 -15.11 -3.33 -30.40
C SER A 451 -14.42 -4.44 -31.20
N ALA A 452 -14.85 -5.69 -31.00
CA ALA A 452 -14.12 -6.88 -31.44
C ALA A 452 -14.06 -7.13 -32.96
N ASN A 453 -14.44 -6.18 -33.82
CA ASN A 453 -14.38 -6.33 -35.28
C ASN A 453 -14.35 -4.96 -35.95
N ASN A 454 -13.19 -4.49 -36.42
CA ASN A 454 -12.94 -3.38 -37.37
C ASN A 454 -13.92 -2.17 -37.35
N GLY A 455 -14.51 -1.86 -36.20
CA GLY A 455 -15.50 -0.81 -36.02
C GLY A 455 -14.90 0.42 -35.35
N PRO A 456 -15.70 1.49 -35.20
CA PRO A 456 -15.24 2.72 -34.55
C PRO A 456 -14.66 2.46 -33.16
N ILE A 457 -13.53 3.12 -32.87
CA ILE A 457 -12.83 3.03 -31.59
C ILE A 457 -13.43 4.08 -30.65
N TYR A 458 -13.94 3.61 -29.51
CA TYR A 458 -14.49 4.48 -28.47
C TYR A 458 -13.53 4.53 -27.28
N ARG A 459 -13.00 5.72 -26.96
CA ARG A 459 -12.25 5.92 -25.72
C ARG A 459 -13.20 6.38 -24.62
N ILE A 460 -13.15 5.74 -23.45
CA ILE A 460 -13.92 6.16 -22.27
C ILE A 460 -12.96 6.67 -21.21
N ARG A 461 -13.21 7.89 -20.71
CA ARG A 461 -12.59 8.40 -19.48
C ARG A 461 -13.61 8.33 -18.35
N LEU A 462 -13.21 7.77 -17.22
CA LEU A 462 -14.00 7.70 -15.99
C LEU A 462 -13.23 8.43 -14.89
N ILE A 463 -13.83 9.46 -14.31
CA ILE A 463 -13.25 10.23 -13.21
C ILE A 463 -14.15 10.05 -11.99
N TYR A 464 -13.56 9.61 -10.88
CA TYR A 464 -14.24 9.46 -9.60
C TYR A 464 -13.97 10.73 -8.76
N HIS A 465 -15.04 11.45 -8.41
CA HIS A 465 -14.98 12.68 -7.60
C HIS A 465 -15.36 12.42 -6.14
#